data_AF-B4VLN3-F1
#
_entry.id   AF-B4VLN3-F1
#
_cell.length_a   1.000
_cell.length_b   1.000
_cell.length_c   1.000
_cell.angle_alpha   90.00
_cell.angle_beta   90.00
_cell.angle_gamma   90.00
#
_symmetry.space_group_name_H-M   'P 1'
#
loop_
_entity.id
_entity.type
_entity.pdbx_description
1 polymer ?
#
loop_
_entity_poly.entity_id
_entity_poly.type
_entity_poly.pdbx_seq_one_letter_code
_entity_poly.pdbx_strand_id
1 'polypeptide(L)' 'MPVYESFFQRRFITAAVERYQIRLVIYDVKQEVIVQWL' A
#
# COMPACT_ATOMS: atom_id res chain seq x y z
N MET A 1 1.20 10.37 -8.26
CA MET A 1 0.18 9.63 -7.49
C MET A 1 0.90 8.67 -6.55
N PRO A 2 0.45 8.53 -5.29
CA PRO A 2 1.00 7.56 -4.36
C PRO A 2 1.00 6.14 -4.95
N VAL A 3 2.04 5.35 -4.66
CA VAL A 3 2.17 3.97 -5.17
C VAL A 3 1.04 3.09 -4.63
N TYR A 4 0.60 3.34 -3.38
CA TYR A 4 -0.52 2.62 -2.79
C TYR A 4 -1.82 2.82 -3.57
N GLU A 5 -2.16 4.06 -3.92
CA GLU A 5 -3.39 4.42 -4.64
C GLU A 5 -3.40 4.03 -6.12
N SER A 6 -2.23 3.73 -6.71
CA SER A 6 -2.10 3.46 -8.14
C SER A 6 -1.77 2.01 -8.46
N PHE A 7 -0.72 1.46 -7.86
CA PHE A 7 -0.25 0.10 -8.13
C PHE A 7 -0.93 -0.92 -7.21
N PHE A 8 -0.98 -0.65 -5.90
CA PHE A 8 -1.54 -1.60 -4.93
C PHE A 8 -3.08 -1.70 -4.96
N GLN A 9 -3.77 -0.70 -5.53
CA GLN A 9 -5.21 -0.79 -5.81
C GLN A 9 -5.56 -1.66 -7.04
N ARG A 10 -4.57 -2.16 -7.78
CA ARG A 10 -4.84 -3.06 -8.91
C ARG A 10 -5.30 -4.40 -8.39
N ARG A 11 -6.42 -4.91 -8.88
CA ARG A 11 -7.05 -6.18 -8.45
C ARG A 11 -6.07 -7.35 -8.29
N PHE A 12 -5.15 -7.52 -9.24
CA PHE A 12 -4.13 -8.58 -9.17
C PHE A 12 -3.17 -8.39 -7.99
N ILE A 13 -2.73 -7.15 -7.75
CA ILE A 13 -1.79 -6.82 -6.67
C ILE A 13 -2.48 -6.93 -5.32
N THR A 14 -3.70 -6.41 -5.18
CA THR A 14 -4.50 -6.55 -3.96
C THR A 14 -4.68 -8.03 -3.59
N ALA A 15 -5.06 -8.87 -4.56
CA ALA A 15 -5.21 -10.30 -4.34
C ALA A 15 -3.89 -11.00 -3.95
N ALA A 16 -2.75 -10.57 -4.49
CA ALA A 16 -1.45 -11.11 -4.10
C ALA A 16 -1.07 -10.71 -2.67
N VAL A 17 -1.28 -9.44 -2.30
CA VAL A 17 -1.03 -8.93 -0.94
C VAL A 17 -1.84 -9.72 0.08
N GLU A 18 -3.15 -9.92 -0.17
CA GLU A 18 -4.02 -10.71 0.68
C GLU A 18 -3.58 -12.18 0.76
N ARG A 19 -3.31 -12.81 -0.38
CA ARG A 19 -2.90 -14.23 -0.47
C ARG A 19 -1.62 -14.51 0.31
N TYR A 20 -0.65 -13.60 0.25
CA TYR A 20 0.65 -13.77 0.90
C TYR A 20 0.74 -13.08 2.26
N GLN A 21 -0.38 -12.54 2.77
CA GLN A 21 -0.48 -11.86 4.07
C GLN A 21 0.61 -10.79 4.25
N ILE A 22 0.86 -10.03 3.18
CA ILE A 22 1.90 -9.00 3.18
C ILE A 22 1.39 -7.82 4.02
N ARG A 23 2.15 -7.47 5.05
CA ARG A 23 1.90 -6.28 5.87
C ARG A 23 2.43 -5.04 5.15
N LEU A 24 1.62 -4.00 5.10
CA LEU A 24 1.92 -2.75 4.41
C LEU A 24 1.98 -1.58 5.39
N VAL A 25 2.87 -0.65 5.10
CA VAL A 25 2.95 0.64 5.77
C VAL A 25 2.79 1.71 4.70
N ILE A 26 1.76 2.52 4.84
CA ILE A 26 1.54 3.65 3.93
C ILE A 26 2.25 4.86 4.53
N TYR A 27 3.16 5.43 3.75
CA TYR A 27 3.98 6.56 4.15
C TYR A 27 3.75 7.73 3.19
N ASP A 28 3.50 8.92 3.75
CA ASP A 28 3.49 10.17 2.99
C ASP A 28 4.92 10.72 2.92
N VAL A 29 5.51 10.66 1.74
CA VAL A 29 6.89 11.09 1.48
C VAL A 29 7.08 12.60 1.67
N LYS A 30 6.04 13.43 1.46
CA LYS A 30 6.16 14.89 1.57
C LYS A 30 6.12 15.38 3.01
N GLN A 31 5.30 14.72 3.83
CA GLN A 31 5.14 15.06 5.24
C GLN A 31 6.06 14.23 6.16
N GLU A 32 6.71 13.22 5.59
CA GLU A 32 7.56 12.26 6.29
C GLU A 32 6.85 11.49 7.41
N VAL A 33 5.55 11.21 7.23
CA VAL A 33 4.72 10.55 8.25
C VAL A 33 4.16 9.20 7.80
N ILE A 34 3.99 8.30 8.77
CA ILE A 34 3.21 7.08 8.57
C ILE A 34 1.74 7.44 8.61
N VAL A 35 1.03 7.11 7.53
CA VAL A 35 -0.40 7.38 7.38
C VAL A 35 -1.23 6.19 7.87
N GLN A 36 -0.80 4.96 7.58
CA GLN A 36 -1.58 3.76 7.90
C GLN A 36 -0.71 2.49 8.03
N TRP A 37 -1.17 1.57 8.89
CA TRP A 37 -0.69 0.20 9.01
C TRP A 37 -1.77 -0.75 8.48
N LEU A 38 -1.40 -1.62 7.54
CA LEU A 38 -2.29 -2.54 6.84
C LEU A 38 -1.76 -3.98 6.87
#